data_AF-A0A8I2YX87-F1
#
_entry.id   AF-A0A8I2YX87-F1
#
_cell.length_a   1.000
_cell.length_b   1.000
_cell.length_c   1.000
_cell.angle_alpha   90.00
_cell.angle_beta   90.00
_cell.angle_gamma   90.00
#
_symmetry.space_group_name_H-M   'P 1'
#
loop_
_entity.id
_entity.type
_entity.pdbx_description
1 polymer ?
#
loop_
_entity_poly.entity_id
_entity_poly.type
_entity_poly.pdbx_seq_one_letter_code
_entity_poly.pdbx_strand_id
1 'polypeptide(L)'
;MTSEAALVDQWVHFGETEIAMFSYEINALVAGYLGPYSKEMHNINLGRQARALKFLDDHIAASTSGYLVSDRMTLADIAIAAVSQQAGKITCGAAERAQYPNIFAHYERVTVHPKVKEVFGEAEFVQNALTYKGEAA
;
A
#
# COMPACT_ATOMS: atom_id res chain seq x y z
N MET A 1 -27.97 1.35 -6.24
CA MET A 1 -26.90 0.50 -6.82
C MET A 1 -25.77 1.42 -7.23
N THR A 2 -24.61 1.33 -6.57
CA THR A 2 -23.38 1.94 -7.06
C THR A 2 -22.94 1.20 -8.33
N SER A 3 -22.53 1.92 -9.37
CA SER A 3 -22.02 1.30 -10.59
C SER A 3 -20.63 0.71 -10.35
N GLU A 4 -20.23 -0.28 -11.16
CA GLU A 4 -18.88 -0.86 -11.13
C GLU A 4 -17.80 0.24 -11.25
N ALA A 5 -18.01 1.22 -12.14
CA ALA A 5 -17.12 2.36 -12.31
C ALA A 5 -16.95 3.18 -11.02
N ALA A 6 -18.04 3.44 -10.29
CA ALA A 6 -17.96 4.18 -9.02
C ALA A 6 -17.18 3.41 -7.95
N LEU A 7 -17.29 2.07 -7.91
CA LEU A 7 -16.51 1.24 -7.01
C LEU A 7 -15.02 1.22 -7.40
N VAL A 8 -14.73 1.20 -8.71
CA VAL A 8 -13.36 1.32 -9.20
C VAL A 8 -12.74 2.64 -8.76
N ASP A 9 -13.43 3.77 -9.01
CA ASP A 9 -12.95 5.10 -8.63
C ASP A 9 -12.76 5.22 -7.12
N GLN A 10 -13.68 4.64 -6.33
CA GLN A 10 -13.56 4.61 -4.87
C GLN A 10 -12.28 3.92 -4.41
N TRP A 11 -11.92 2.77 -4.99
CA TRP A 11 -10.72 2.03 -4.59
C TRP A 11 -9.43 2.71 -5.02
N VAL A 12 -9.43 3.34 -6.21
CA VAL A 12 -8.30 4.16 -6.65
C VAL A 12 -8.09 5.30 -5.67
N HIS A 13 -9.15 6.05 -5.36
CA HIS A 13 -9.07 7.18 -4.44
C HIS A 13 -8.63 6.74 -3.04
N PHE A 14 -9.20 5.66 -2.50
CA PHE A 14 -8.82 5.08 -1.22
C PHE A 14 -7.33 4.72 -1.17
N GLY A 15 -6.81 4.03 -2.20
CA GLY A 15 -5.39 3.66 -2.27
C GLY A 15 -4.47 4.87 -2.26
N GLU A 16 -4.85 5.95 -2.96
CA GLU A 16 -4.09 7.19 -3.02
C GLU A 16 -4.09 7.93 -1.69
N THR A 17 -5.26 8.18 -1.10
CA THR A 17 -5.39 9.08 0.05
C THR A 17 -5.15 8.41 1.39
N GLU A 18 -5.46 7.12 1.51
CA GLU A 18 -5.39 6.40 2.79
C GLU A 18 -4.14 5.52 2.92
N ILE A 19 -3.42 5.26 1.82
CA ILE A 19 -2.22 4.41 1.83
C ILE A 19 -1.01 5.13 1.23
N ALA A 20 -1.07 5.49 -0.07
CA ALA A 20 0.09 6.01 -0.78
C ALA A 20 0.58 7.34 -0.22
N MET A 21 -0.34 8.25 0.10
CA MET A 21 -0.04 9.53 0.76
C MET A 21 0.86 9.34 1.98
N PHE A 22 0.51 8.42 2.89
CA PHE A 22 1.32 8.17 4.08
C PHE A 22 2.65 7.47 3.77
N SER A 23 2.72 6.58 2.77
CA SER A 23 4.01 6.04 2.31
C SER A 23 4.95 7.17 1.84
N TYR A 24 4.44 8.12 1.06
CA TYR A 24 5.24 9.24 0.56
C TYR A 24 5.64 10.21 1.67
N GLU A 25 4.71 10.57 2.57
CA GLU A 25 5.01 11.45 3.70
C GLU A 25 6.03 10.83 4.65
N ILE A 26 5.89 9.54 4.97
CA ILE A 26 6.86 8.83 5.83
C ILE A 26 8.21 8.78 5.14
N ASN A 27 8.28 8.43 3.85
CA ASN A 27 9.54 8.43 3.10
C ASN A 27 10.21 9.81 3.11
N ALA A 28 9.45 10.87 2.83
CA ALA A 28 9.96 12.23 2.82
C ALA A 28 10.44 12.66 4.22
N LEU A 29 9.75 12.26 5.29
CA LEU A 29 10.12 12.52 6.67
C LEU A 29 11.42 11.81 7.07
N VAL A 30 11.53 10.50 6.81
CA VAL A 30 12.73 9.72 7.19
C VAL A 30 13.94 10.04 6.31
N ALA A 31 13.73 10.58 5.12
CA ALA A 31 14.80 11.08 4.23
C ALA A 31 15.20 12.55 4.53
N GLY A 32 14.51 13.25 5.44
CA GLY A 32 14.82 14.63 5.81
C GLY A 32 14.32 15.70 4.82
N TYR A 33 13.45 15.35 3.88
CA TYR A 33 12.87 16.30 2.92
C TYR A 33 11.76 17.18 3.52
N LEU A 34 11.21 16.81 4.70
CA LEU A 34 10.19 17.58 5.41
C LEU A 34 10.74 18.42 6.58
N GLY A 35 12.06 18.64 6.62
CA GLY A 35 12.74 19.31 7.73
C GLY A 35 13.20 18.33 8.82
N PRO A 36 13.41 18.80 10.07
CA PRO A 36 13.86 17.96 11.16
C PRO A 36 12.92 16.77 11.40
N TYR A 37 13.48 15.60 11.67
CA TYR A 37 12.70 14.40 11.92
C TYR A 37 11.80 14.57 13.16
N SER A 38 10.49 14.36 12.96
CA SER A 38 9.50 14.34 14.04
C SER A 38 9.00 12.91 14.27
N LYS A 39 9.39 12.31 15.40
CA LYS A 39 8.92 10.99 15.81
C LYS A 39 7.40 10.96 15.99
N GLU A 40 6.81 12.06 16.46
CA GLU A 40 5.36 12.20 16.63
C GLU A 40 4.65 12.13 15.28
N MET A 41 5.08 12.93 14.30
CA MET A 41 4.51 12.91 12.95
C MET A 41 4.64 11.54 12.30
N HIS A 42 5.82 10.91 12.43
CA HIS A 42 6.06 9.57 11.91
C HIS A 42 5.06 8.56 12.49
N ASN A 43 4.89 8.53 13.81
CA ASN A 43 3.97 7.61 14.48
C ASN A 43 2.50 7.87 14.12
N ILE A 44 2.09 9.14 13.97
CA ILE A 44 0.73 9.49 13.54
C ILE A 44 0.45 8.94 12.14
N ASN A 45 1.40 9.12 11.21
CA ASN A 45 1.25 8.66 9.84
C ASN A 45 1.25 7.14 9.73
N LEU A 46 2.14 6.46 10.47
CA LEU A 46 2.13 4.99 10.57
C LEU A 46 0.79 4.49 11.12
N GLY A 47 0.27 5.12 12.17
CA GLY A 47 -1.02 4.74 12.77
C GLY A 47 -2.20 4.95 11.82
N ARG A 48 -2.18 6.01 11.00
CA ARG A 48 -3.21 6.25 9.96
C ARG A 48 -3.15 5.19 8.87
N GLN A 49 -1.96 4.99 8.31
CA GLN A 49 -1.75 3.99 7.26
C GLN A 49 -2.09 2.58 7.73
N ALA A 50 -1.70 2.20 8.95
CA ALA A 50 -1.96 0.87 9.50
C ALA A 50 -3.47 0.55 9.60
N ARG A 51 -4.31 1.54 9.89
CA ARG A 51 -5.78 1.37 9.88
C ARG A 51 -6.31 1.12 8.47
N ALA A 52 -5.84 1.87 7.49
CA ALA A 52 -6.23 1.70 6.09
C ALA A 52 -5.77 0.34 5.54
N LEU A 53 -4.53 -0.05 5.81
CA LEU A 53 -4.01 -1.36 5.44
C LEU A 53 -4.83 -2.48 6.10
N LYS A 54 -5.15 -2.37 7.40
CA LYS A 54 -5.98 -3.38 8.06
C LYS A 54 -7.36 -3.50 7.42
N PHE A 55 -8.01 -2.37 7.09
CA PHE A 55 -9.29 -2.37 6.41
C PHE A 55 -9.21 -3.02 5.02
N LEU A 56 -8.19 -2.69 4.24
CA LEU A 56 -7.99 -3.27 2.91
C LEU A 56 -7.73 -4.79 2.99
N ASP A 57 -6.89 -5.23 3.93
CA ASP A 57 -6.58 -6.64 4.13
C ASP A 57 -7.84 -7.44 4.46
N ASP A 58 -8.66 -6.94 5.39
CA ASP A 58 -9.94 -7.55 5.76
C ASP A 58 -10.93 -7.56 4.58
N HIS A 59 -10.95 -6.50 3.78
CA HIS A 59 -11.81 -6.41 2.61
C HIS A 59 -11.44 -7.46 1.55
N ILE A 60 -10.15 -7.60 1.25
CA ILE A 60 -9.66 -8.61 0.30
C ILE A 60 -9.93 -10.02 0.84
N ALA A 61 -9.75 -10.25 2.13
CA ALA A 61 -10.06 -11.54 2.77
C ALA A 61 -11.54 -11.92 2.64
N ALA A 62 -12.45 -10.94 2.66
CA ALA A 62 -13.87 -11.14 2.48
C ALA A 62 -14.30 -11.32 1.00
N SER A 63 -13.42 -11.01 0.03
CA SER A 63 -13.71 -11.16 -1.39
C SER A 63 -13.73 -12.63 -1.81
N THR A 64 -14.78 -13.04 -2.52
CA THR A 64 -14.91 -14.41 -3.04
C THR A 64 -14.03 -14.67 -4.26
N SER A 65 -13.79 -13.64 -5.09
CA SER A 65 -12.92 -13.73 -6.27
C SER A 65 -11.46 -13.45 -5.94
N GLY A 66 -11.20 -12.79 -4.81
CA GLY A 66 -9.90 -12.22 -4.48
C GLY A 66 -9.55 -10.96 -5.29
N TYR A 67 -10.52 -10.35 -5.97
CA TYR A 67 -10.45 -9.02 -6.57
C TYR A 67 -11.38 -8.04 -5.84
N LEU A 68 -11.18 -6.73 -6.04
CA LEU A 68 -11.81 -5.69 -5.22
C LEU A 68 -13.24 -5.32 -5.62
N VAL A 69 -13.59 -5.44 -6.91
CA VAL A 69 -14.86 -4.90 -7.44
C VAL A 69 -15.73 -5.99 -8.07
N SER A 70 -15.13 -6.87 -8.86
CA SER A 70 -15.85 -7.90 -9.61
C SER A 70 -15.15 -9.25 -9.50
N ASP A 71 -15.60 -10.23 -10.29
CA ASP A 71 -14.99 -11.55 -10.40
C ASP A 71 -13.70 -11.57 -11.25
N ARG A 72 -13.30 -10.41 -11.78
CA ARG A 72 -12.15 -10.24 -12.66
C ARG A 72 -11.34 -9.01 -12.27
N MET A 73 -10.07 -9.00 -12.67
CA MET A 73 -9.18 -7.87 -12.43
C MET A 73 -9.70 -6.59 -13.10
N THR A 74 -9.76 -5.52 -12.33
CA THR A 74 -10.16 -4.17 -12.76
C THR A 74 -9.02 -3.17 -12.53
N LEU A 75 -9.25 -1.89 -12.88
CA LEU A 75 -8.30 -0.82 -12.57
C LEU A 75 -8.09 -0.66 -11.05
N ALA A 76 -9.10 -0.96 -10.23
CA ALA A 76 -8.98 -0.93 -8.77
C ALA A 76 -7.87 -1.86 -8.28
N ASP A 77 -7.81 -3.08 -8.83
CA ASP A 77 -6.80 -4.07 -8.44
C ASP A 77 -5.39 -3.64 -8.84
N ILE A 78 -5.24 -3.05 -10.03
CA ILE A 78 -3.96 -2.53 -10.52
C ILE A 78 -3.49 -1.35 -9.66
N ALA A 79 -4.39 -0.42 -9.34
CA ALA A 79 -4.08 0.74 -8.49
C ALA A 79 -3.70 0.29 -7.07
N ILE A 80 -4.47 -0.63 -6.48
CA ILE A 80 -4.15 -1.17 -5.16
C ILE A 80 -2.82 -1.92 -5.16
N ALA A 81 -2.52 -2.74 -6.16
CA ALA A 81 -1.22 -3.39 -6.27
C ALA A 81 -0.06 -2.38 -6.34
N ALA A 82 -0.22 -1.27 -7.06
CA ALA A 82 0.81 -0.22 -7.13
C ALA A 82 1.07 0.45 -5.76
N VAL A 83 0.01 0.80 -5.02
CA VAL A 83 0.19 1.42 -3.69
C VAL A 83 0.70 0.40 -2.66
N SER A 84 0.33 -0.87 -2.77
CA SER A 84 0.90 -1.96 -1.97
C SER A 84 2.38 -2.17 -2.26
N GLN A 85 2.81 -2.04 -3.53
CA GLN A 85 4.21 -2.09 -3.89
C GLN A 85 4.98 -0.97 -3.19
N GLN A 86 4.44 0.25 -3.25
CA GLN A 86 5.04 1.43 -2.63
C GLN A 86 5.14 1.30 -1.10
N ALA A 87 4.09 0.77 -0.45
CA ALA A 87 4.15 0.44 0.97
C ALA A 87 5.24 -0.60 1.26
N GLY A 88 5.34 -1.67 0.47
CA GLY A 88 6.36 -2.71 0.58
C GLY A 88 7.80 -2.21 0.39
N LYS A 89 8.00 -1.11 -0.36
CA LYS A 89 9.31 -0.45 -0.56
C LYS A 89 9.69 0.51 0.57
N ILE A 90 8.74 0.93 1.41
CA ILE A 90 8.95 2.02 2.38
C ILE A 90 8.54 1.62 3.78
N THR A 91 7.25 1.40 4.02
CA THR A 91 6.66 1.31 5.36
C THR A 91 6.38 -0.11 5.81
N CYS A 92 6.27 -1.05 4.88
CA CYS A 92 5.98 -2.45 5.17
C CYS A 92 7.20 -3.33 4.89
N GLY A 93 8.04 -3.56 5.91
CA GLY A 93 9.07 -4.60 5.92
C GLY A 93 8.46 -6.00 6.08
N ALA A 94 9.30 -7.03 6.22
CA ALA A 94 8.83 -8.42 6.31
C ALA A 94 7.86 -8.63 7.50
N ALA A 95 8.11 -7.98 8.63
CA ALA A 95 7.27 -8.08 9.82
C ALA A 95 5.89 -7.41 9.63
N GLU A 96 5.84 -6.28 8.94
CA GLU A 96 4.59 -5.59 8.63
C GLU A 96 3.80 -6.32 7.55
N ARG A 97 4.47 -6.82 6.50
CA ARG A 97 3.80 -7.61 5.44
C ARG A 97 3.14 -8.87 6.00
N ALA A 98 3.72 -9.49 7.03
CA ALA A 98 3.13 -10.62 7.73
C ALA A 98 1.80 -10.27 8.45
N GLN A 99 1.55 -8.99 8.75
CA GLN A 99 0.29 -8.52 9.35
C GLN A 99 -0.81 -8.28 8.30
N TYR A 100 -0.45 -8.18 7.02
CA TYR A 100 -1.37 -7.90 5.91
C TYR A 100 -1.23 -8.93 4.77
N PRO A 101 -1.39 -10.23 5.07
CA PRO A 101 -1.09 -11.29 4.12
C PRO A 101 -1.97 -11.26 2.87
N ASN A 102 -3.22 -10.77 2.97
CA ASN A 102 -4.17 -10.74 1.85
C ASN A 102 -3.82 -9.63 0.86
N ILE A 103 -3.32 -8.49 1.35
CA ILE A 103 -2.81 -7.40 0.49
C ILE A 103 -1.64 -7.91 -0.37
N PHE A 104 -0.65 -8.56 0.25
CA PHE A 104 0.55 -8.97 -0.49
C PHE A 104 0.29 -10.19 -1.38
N ALA A 105 -0.64 -11.09 -1.02
CA ALA A 105 -1.13 -12.13 -1.94
C ALA A 105 -1.92 -11.55 -3.11
N HIS A 106 -2.73 -10.50 -2.89
CA HIS A 106 -3.41 -9.76 -3.96
C HIS A 106 -2.40 -9.09 -4.90
N TYR A 107 -1.38 -8.42 -4.36
CA TYR A 107 -0.28 -7.86 -5.14
C TYR A 107 0.37 -8.91 -6.04
N GLU A 108 0.75 -10.07 -5.50
CA GLU A 108 1.35 -11.16 -6.28
C GLU A 108 0.41 -11.63 -7.40
N ARG A 109 -0.88 -11.83 -7.10
CA ARG A 109 -1.90 -12.24 -8.09
C ARG A 109 -2.03 -11.23 -9.22
N VAL A 110 -2.04 -9.93 -8.93
CA VAL A 110 -2.20 -8.87 -9.93
C VAL A 110 -0.94 -8.72 -10.77
N THR A 111 0.23 -8.70 -10.15
CA THR A 111 1.50 -8.36 -10.82
C THR A 111 2.05 -9.48 -11.71
N VAL A 112 1.65 -10.73 -11.49
CA VAL A 112 2.01 -11.83 -12.41
C VAL A 112 1.19 -11.81 -13.71
N HIS A 113 0.14 -11.00 -13.81
CA HIS A 113 -0.69 -10.95 -15.00
C HIS A 113 0.10 -10.40 -16.21
N PRO A 114 0.11 -11.08 -17.37
CA PRO A 114 1.00 -10.75 -18.50
C PRO A 114 0.92 -9.31 -19.00
N LYS A 115 -0.26 -8.69 -18.91
CA LYS A 115 -0.49 -7.30 -19.36
C LYS A 115 0.15 -6.22 -18.47
N VAL A 116 0.52 -6.55 -17.23
CA VAL A 116 1.03 -5.56 -16.26
C VAL A 116 2.37 -5.97 -15.66
N LYS A 117 2.78 -7.24 -15.78
CA LYS A 117 4.02 -7.76 -15.21
C LYS A 117 5.25 -6.93 -15.57
N GLU A 118 5.40 -6.55 -16.83
CA GLU A 118 6.55 -5.74 -17.29
C GLU A 118 6.53 -4.32 -16.70
N VAL A 119 5.34 -3.77 -16.43
CA VAL A 119 5.18 -2.43 -15.85
C VAL A 119 5.53 -2.44 -14.36
N PHE A 120 5.15 -3.49 -13.63
CA PHE A 120 5.45 -3.62 -12.20
C PHE A 120 6.91 -3.98 -11.92
N GLY A 121 7.53 -4.78 -12.79
CA GLY A 121 8.90 -5.24 -12.59
C GLY A 121 9.11 -6.01 -11.29
N GLU A 122 10.31 -5.91 -10.73
CA GLU A 122 10.64 -6.50 -9.43
C GLU A 122 10.00 -5.72 -8.29
N ALA A 123 9.56 -6.43 -7.25
CA ALA A 123 8.85 -5.84 -6.13
C ALA A 123 9.74 -4.93 -5.26
N GLU A 124 11.04 -5.21 -5.17
CA GLU A 124 12.05 -4.46 -4.39
C GLU A 124 11.64 -4.18 -2.94
N PHE A 125 10.90 -5.10 -2.32
CA PHE A 125 10.43 -4.91 -0.95
C PHE A 125 11.56 -4.85 0.06
N VAL A 126 11.48 -3.89 0.97
CA VAL A 126 12.48 -3.76 2.04
C VAL A 126 12.33 -4.88 3.06
N GLN A 127 13.45 -5.28 3.68
CA GLN A 127 13.41 -6.27 4.76
C GLN A 127 12.84 -5.66 6.04
N ASN A 128 13.21 -4.42 6.35
CA ASN A 128 12.70 -3.65 7.48
C ASN A 128 12.16 -2.33 6.95
N ALA A 129 11.08 -1.81 7.54
CA ALA A 129 10.56 -0.49 7.21
C ALA A 129 11.66 0.58 7.31
N LEU A 130 11.63 1.56 6.40
CA LEU A 130 12.61 2.64 6.38
C LEU A 130 12.51 3.46 7.67
N THR A 131 13.66 3.70 8.29
CA THR A 131 13.79 4.51 9.51
C THR A 131 14.67 5.72 9.24
N TYR A 132 14.50 6.77 10.05
CA TYR A 132 15.37 7.94 9.99
C TYR A 132 16.81 7.53 10.35
N LYS A 133 17.77 7.90 9.49
CA LYS A 133 19.20 7.55 9.64
C LYS A 133 20.08 8.67 10.18
N GLY A 134 19.52 9.85 10.48
CA GLY A 134 20.29 10.95 11.07
C GLY A 134 20.48 10.75 12.58
N GLU A 135 21.56 11.31 13.12
CA GLU A 135 21.74 11.44 14.57
C GLU A 135 20.55 12.24 15.13
N ALA A 136 19.95 11.74 16.21
CA ALA A 136 18.98 12.51 16.97
C ALA A 136 19.69 13.77 17.48
N ALA A 137 19.24 14.94 17.02
CA ALA A 137 19.69 16.22 17.55
C ALA A 137 19.29 16.37 19.04
#